data_AF-A0A7C5C5U9-F1
#
_entry.id   AF-A0A7C5C5U9-F1
#
_cell.length_a   1.000
_cell.length_b   1.000
_cell.length_c   1.000
_cell.angle_alpha   90.00
_cell.angle_beta   90.00
_cell.angle_gamma   90.00
#
_symmetry.space_group_name_H-M   'P 1'
#
loop_
_entity.id
_entity.type
_entity.pdbx_description
1 polymer ?
#
loop_
_entity_poly.entity_id
_entity_poly.type
_entity_poly.pdbx_seq_one_letter_code
_entity_poly.pdbx_strand_id
1 'polypeptide(L)'
;MAIDALSIAAIIVSLIVVVVVYWAATKFNRELDRKLRLLARHQEALLNSHEARELCKAIRAQYPDACPGLDFTIEADQTDLPHIAEWRLDAPKPDEKALLKGKGGTNGS
;
A
#
# COMPACT_ATOMS: atom_id res chain seq x y z
N MET A 1 -44.77 26.72 22.48
CA MET A 1 -44.16 25.37 22.51
C MET A 1 -43.03 25.41 23.52
N ALA A 2 -43.21 24.83 24.71
CA ALA A 2 -42.13 24.71 25.69
C ALA A 2 -41.19 23.61 25.21
N ILE A 3 -39.90 23.91 25.10
CA ILE A 3 -38.90 22.89 24.80
C ILE A 3 -38.60 22.19 26.12
N ASP A 4 -39.07 20.95 26.27
CA ASP A 4 -38.85 20.17 27.48
C ASP A 4 -37.37 19.78 27.62
N ALA A 5 -36.88 19.72 28.85
CA ALA A 5 -35.48 19.42 29.16
C ALA A 5 -34.97 18.12 28.51
N LEU A 6 -35.85 17.13 28.31
CA LEU A 6 -35.54 15.87 27.63
C LEU A 6 -35.20 16.06 26.14
N SER A 7 -35.90 16.98 25.47
CA SER A 7 -35.67 17.32 24.06
C SER A 7 -34.34 18.08 23.90
N ILE A 8 -34.03 18.99 24.83
CA ILE A 8 -32.75 19.70 24.86
C ILE A 8 -31.59 18.71 25.02
N ALA A 9 -31.71 17.77 25.97
CA ALA A 9 -30.69 16.74 26.19
C ALA A 9 -30.47 15.86 24.95
N ALA A 10 -31.55 15.44 24.28
CA ALA A 10 -31.47 14.64 23.05
C ALA A 10 -30.76 15.39 21.91
N ILE A 11 -31.03 16.68 21.75
CA ILE A 11 -30.36 17.53 20.74
C ILE A 11 -28.86 17.64 21.06
N ILE A 12 -28.48 17.88 22.32
CA ILE A 12 -27.08 17.98 22.72
C ILE A 12 -26.34 16.67 22.46
N VAL A 13 -26.92 15.53 22.84
CA VAL A 13 -26.31 14.22 22.59
C VAL A 13 -26.16 13.97 21.10
N SER A 14 -27.17 14.28 20.29
CA SER A 14 -27.09 14.17 18.83
C SER A 14 -25.95 15.02 18.24
N LEU A 15 -25.83 16.28 18.68
CA LEU A 15 -24.74 17.16 18.26
C LEU A 15 -23.36 16.61 18.65
N ILE A 16 -23.21 16.07 19.86
CA ILE A 16 -21.96 15.46 20.32
C ILE A 16 -21.62 14.25 19.44
N VAL A 17 -22.59 13.38 19.15
CA VAL A 17 -22.37 12.21 18.28
C VAL A 17 -21.95 12.65 16.88
N VAL A 18 -22.60 13.65 16.29
CA VAL A 18 -22.23 14.18 14.97
C VAL A 18 -20.80 14.73 14.99
N VAL A 19 -20.42 15.49 16.02
CA VAL A 19 -19.07 16.04 16.15
C VAL A 19 -18.03 14.93 16.29
N VAL A 20 -18.31 13.89 17.09
CA VAL A 20 -17.41 12.74 17.27
C VAL A 20 -17.25 11.96 15.96
N VAL A 21 -18.34 11.71 15.24
CA VAL A 21 -18.30 11.02 13.94
C VAL A 21 -17.53 11.84 12.92
N TYR A 22 -17.76 13.16 12.87
CA TYR A 22 -17.03 14.06 11.99
C TYR A 22 -15.52 14.08 12.31
N TRP A 23 -15.17 14.14 13.59
CA TRP A 23 -13.77 14.08 14.02
C TRP A 23 -13.11 12.73 13.69
N ALA A 24 -13.82 11.62 13.89
CA ALA A 24 -13.34 10.29 13.52
C ALA A 24 -13.12 10.20 12.00
N ALA A 25 -14.07 10.66 11.18
CA ALA A 25 -13.96 10.65 9.72
C ALA A 25 -12.78 11.48 9.22
N THR A 26 -12.59 12.70 9.77
CA THR A 26 -11.44 13.54 9.40
C THR A 26 -10.10 12.93 9.82
N LYS A 27 -10.02 12.30 11.00
CA LYS A 27 -8.81 11.59 11.45
C LYS A 27 -8.51 10.39 10.56
N PHE A 28 -9.53 9.60 10.22
CA PHE A 28 -9.39 8.40 9.39
C PHE A 28 -8.98 8.77 7.95
N ASN A 29 -9.59 9.81 7.38
CA ASN A 29 -9.23 10.33 6.05
C ASN A 29 -7.78 10.83 6.00
N ARG A 30 -7.31 11.53 7.04
CA ARG A 30 -5.91 11.98 7.11
C ARG A 30 -4.92 10.82 7.16
N GLU A 31 -5.26 9.74 7.86
CA GLU A 31 -4.43 8.55 7.96
C GLU A 31 -4.43 7.76 6.65
N LEU A 32 -5.60 7.61 6.01
CA LEU A 32 -5.73 7.01 4.68
C LEU A 32 -4.95 7.80 3.63
N ASP A 33 -5.02 9.12 3.61
CA ASP A 33 -4.26 9.94 2.66
C ASP A 33 -2.74 9.82 2.86
N ARG A 34 -2.26 9.62 4.09
CA ARG A 34 -0.83 9.39 4.35
C ARG A 34 -0.40 8.04 3.79
N LYS A 35 -1.19 6.99 4.04
CA LYS A 35 -0.92 5.65 3.52
C LYS A 35 -1.03 5.59 2.00
N LEU A 36 -2.05 6.24 1.42
CA LEU A 36 -2.23 6.37 -0.02
C LEU A 36 -1.10 7.16 -0.68
N ARG A 37 -0.60 8.23 -0.07
CA ARG A 37 0.55 8.97 -0.60
C ARG A 37 1.85 8.16 -0.53
N LEU A 38 2.04 7.36 0.51
CA LEU A 38 3.17 6.43 0.59
C LEU A 38 3.06 5.35 -0.49
N LEU A 39 1.90 4.72 -0.63
CA LEU A 39 1.61 3.74 -1.69
C LEU A 39 1.74 4.34 -3.10
N ALA A 40 1.25 5.56 -3.32
CA ALA A 40 1.34 6.24 -4.61
C ALA A 40 2.78 6.58 -4.98
N ARG A 41 3.60 7.04 -4.03
CA ARG A 41 5.04 7.25 -4.27
C ARG A 41 5.79 5.93 -4.51
N HIS A 42 5.40 4.88 -3.80
CA HIS A 42 5.95 3.54 -4.03
C HIS A 42 5.56 3.02 -5.42
N GLN A 43 4.30 3.23 -5.83
CA GLN A 43 3.85 2.91 -7.17
C GLN A 43 4.53 3.77 -8.22
N GLU A 44 4.75 5.08 -8.01
CA GLU A 44 5.50 5.91 -8.95
C GLU A 44 6.95 5.45 -9.11
N ALA A 45 7.63 5.08 -8.02
CA ALA A 45 8.97 4.50 -8.09
C ALA A 45 8.98 3.16 -8.84
N LEU A 46 7.99 2.30 -8.60
CA LEU A 46 7.79 1.05 -9.35
C LEU A 46 7.39 1.29 -10.81
N LEU A 47 6.68 2.38 -11.12
CA LEU A 47 6.26 2.71 -12.49
C LEU A 47 7.42 3.29 -13.32
N ASN A 48 8.35 4.01 -12.69
CA ASN A 48 9.54 4.57 -13.35
C ASN A 48 10.68 3.56 -13.51
N SER A 49 10.77 2.54 -12.65
CA SER A 49 11.77 1.47 -12.77
C SER A 49 11.18 0.28 -13.52
N HIS A 50 11.52 0.15 -14.81
CA HIS A 50 11.14 -1.02 -15.62
C HIS A 50 11.63 -2.33 -14.98
N GLU A 51 12.82 -2.31 -14.36
CA GLU A 51 13.39 -3.46 -13.67
C GLU A 51 12.57 -3.88 -12.45
N ALA A 52 12.02 -2.92 -11.68
CA ALA A 52 11.19 -3.22 -10.53
C ALA A 52 9.83 -3.84 -10.91
N ARG A 53 9.25 -3.43 -12.06
CA ARG A 53 8.06 -4.08 -12.62
C ARG A 53 8.35 -5.51 -13.06
N GLU A 54 9.49 -5.75 -13.70
CA GLU A 54 9.89 -7.08 -14.12
C GLU A 54 10.15 -7.99 -12.91
N LEU A 55 10.77 -7.46 -11.85
CA LEU A 55 10.93 -8.17 -10.58
C LEU A 55 9.58 -8.55 -9.96
N CYS A 56 8.64 -7.60 -9.86
CA CYS A 56 7.29 -7.85 -9.35
C CYS A 56 6.54 -8.90 -10.18
N LYS A 57 6.66 -8.82 -11.52
CA LYS A 57 6.06 -9.79 -12.44
C LYS A 57 6.68 -11.19 -12.28
N ALA A 58 7.99 -11.28 -12.08
CA ALA A 58 8.68 -12.54 -11.85
C ALA A 58 8.30 -13.17 -10.50
N ILE A 59 8.20 -12.36 -9.45
CA ILE A 59 7.74 -12.81 -8.13
C ILE A 59 6.29 -13.30 -8.22
N ARG A 60 5.40 -12.57 -8.89
CA ARG A 60 4.01 -12.98 -9.07
C ARG A 60 3.84 -14.23 -9.94
N ALA A 61 4.80 -14.51 -10.84
CA ALA A 61 4.80 -15.75 -11.62
C ALA A 61 5.19 -16.98 -10.76
N GLN A 62 6.06 -16.80 -9.75
CA GLN A 62 6.39 -17.86 -8.79
C GLN A 62 5.39 -17.96 -7.64
N TYR A 63 4.83 -16.83 -7.22
CA TYR A 63 3.92 -16.71 -6.08
C TYR A 63 2.67 -15.93 -6.52
N PRO A 64 1.70 -16.58 -7.18
CA PRO A 64 0.51 -15.91 -7.70
C PRO A 64 -0.37 -15.29 -6.60
N ASP A 65 -0.31 -15.86 -5.39
CA ASP A 65 -1.05 -15.40 -4.21
C ASP A 65 -0.35 -14.27 -3.45
N ALA A 66 0.91 -13.95 -3.79
CA ALA A 66 1.67 -12.92 -3.09
C ALA A 66 1.26 -11.50 -3.53
N CYS A 67 0.89 -10.68 -2.56
CA CYS A 67 0.50 -9.28 -2.77
C CYS A 67 1.68 -8.31 -2.52
N PRO A 68 2.09 -7.51 -3.53
CA PRO A 68 3.10 -6.48 -3.33
C PRO A 68 2.62 -5.39 -2.36
N GLY A 69 3.48 -5.02 -1.40
CA GLY A 69 3.20 -4.08 -0.31
C GLY A 69 2.54 -4.70 0.92
N LEU A 70 2.12 -5.97 0.87
CA LEU A 70 1.57 -6.71 2.00
C LEU A 70 2.48 -7.89 2.38
N ASP A 71 2.82 -8.70 1.39
CA ASP A 71 3.58 -9.94 1.55
C ASP A 71 5.06 -9.75 1.19
N PHE A 72 5.36 -8.80 0.31
CA PHE A 72 6.72 -8.39 -0.01
C PHE A 72 6.74 -6.93 -0.50
N THR A 73 7.83 -6.23 -0.23
CA THR A 73 8.01 -4.83 -0.59
C THR A 73 9.24 -4.70 -1.48
N ILE A 74 9.08 -4.07 -2.64
CA ILE A 74 10.18 -3.82 -3.58
C ILE A 74 10.54 -2.34 -3.47
N GLU A 75 11.76 -2.06 -3.05
CA GLU A 75 12.32 -0.71 -3.12
C GLU A 75 13.15 -0.58 -4.39
N ALA A 76 12.79 0.41 -5.19
CA ALA A 76 13.56 0.83 -6.35
C ALA A 76 14.06 2.24 -6.07
N ASP A 77 15.30 2.34 -5.59
CA ASP A 77 15.99 3.63 -5.54
C ASP A 77 16.42 4.02 -6.96
N GLN A 78 16.44 5.31 -7.28
CA GLN A 78 16.84 5.80 -8.61
C GLN A 78 18.32 5.52 -8.92
N THR A 79 19.10 5.13 -7.91
CA THR A 79 20.55 4.96 -7.97
C THR A 79 21.00 3.50 -7.75
N ASP A 80 20.09 2.61 -7.34
CA ASP A 80 20.40 1.22 -6.97
C ASP A 80 19.50 0.23 -7.72
N LEU A 81 19.97 -1.01 -7.89
CA LEU A 81 19.14 -2.05 -8.50
C LEU A 81 17.92 -2.34 -7.61
N PRO A 82 16.73 -2.54 -8.21
CA PRO A 82 15.54 -2.85 -7.45
C PRO A 82 15.71 -4.15 -6.67
N HIS A 83 15.52 -4.09 -5.36
CA HIS A 83 15.70 -5.20 -4.45
C HIS A 83 14.47 -5.40 -3.55
N ILE A 84 14.31 -6.60 -3.00
CA ILE A 84 13.22 -6.92 -2.07
C ILE A 84 13.64 -6.44 -0.69
N ALA A 85 13.15 -5.27 -0.30
CA ALA A 85 13.42 -4.64 0.99
C ALA A 85 12.79 -5.44 2.15
N GLU A 86 11.56 -5.93 1.97
CA GLU A 86 10.89 -6.79 2.94
C GLU A 86 10.28 -8.02 2.28
N TRP A 87 10.44 -9.18 2.93
CA TRP A 87 9.83 -10.45 2.54
C TRP A 87 9.11 -11.03 3.75
N ARG A 88 7.78 -11.11 3.68
CA ARG A 88 6.90 -11.53 4.78
C ARG A 88 6.15 -12.84 4.48
N LEU A 89 6.43 -13.47 3.34
CA LEU A 89 5.91 -14.81 3.01
C LEU A 89 6.68 -15.90 3.76
N ASP A 90 5.96 -16.95 4.15
CA ASP A 90 6.52 -18.20 4.69
C ASP A 90 7.08 -19.09 3.56
N ALA A 91 7.81 -18.46 2.64
CA ALA A 91 8.40 -19.05 1.44
C ALA A 91 9.87 -18.59 1.33
N PRO A 92 10.76 -19.39 0.73
CA PRO A 92 12.16 -18.99 0.57
C PRO A 92 12.24 -17.69 -0.25
N LYS A 93 12.94 -16.68 0.31
CA LYS A 93 13.18 -15.39 -0.36
C LYS A 93 13.86 -15.66 -1.70
N PRO A 94 13.24 -15.29 -2.84
CA PRO A 94 13.83 -15.55 -4.15
C PRO A 94 15.03 -14.62 -4.42
N ASP A 95 16.03 -15.13 -5.12
CA ASP A 95 17.21 -14.34 -5.51
C ASP A 95 16.85 -13.37 -6.63
N GLU A 96 16.84 -12.09 -6.28
CA GLU A 96 16.52 -10.95 -7.15
C GLU A 96 17.39 -10.94 -8.42
N LYS A 97 18.69 -11.27 -8.28
CA LYS A 97 19.63 -11.28 -9.40
C LYS A 97 19.35 -12.43 -10.37
N ALA A 98 18.95 -13.60 -9.86
CA ALA A 98 18.55 -14.73 -10.69
C ALA A 98 17.26 -14.43 -11.46
N LEU A 99 16.29 -13.76 -10.82
CA LEU A 99 15.03 -13.36 -11.44
C LEU A 99 15.21 -12.33 -12.57
N LEU A 100 16.11 -11.36 -12.39
CA LEU A 100 16.41 -10.35 -13.40
C LEU A 100 17.29 -10.90 -14.54
N LYS A 101 18.23 -11.81 -14.25
CA LYS A 101 19.13 -12.41 -15.24
C LYS A 101 18.43 -13.43 -16.16
N GLY A 102 17.42 -14.13 -15.66
CA GLY A 102 16.72 -15.20 -16.40
C GLY A 102 15.94 -14.75 -17.65
N LYS A 103 15.73 -13.44 -17.84
CA LYS A 103 14.92 -12.90 -18.95
C LYS A 103 15.69 -12.14 -20.02
N GLY A 104 16.97 -11.85 -19.80
CA GLY A 104 17.87 -11.26 -20.80
C GLY A 104 18.38 -12.25 -21.85
N GLY A 105 17.95 -13.51 -21.81
CA GLY A 105 18.52 -14.62 -22.59
C GLY A 105 17.58 -15.31 -23.58
N THR A 106 16.41 -14.76 -23.89
CA THR A 106 15.51 -15.35 -24.91
C THR A 106 15.03 -14.31 -25.91
N ASN A 107 15.95 -13.77 -26.71
CA ASN A 107 15.63 -13.26 -28.03
C ASN A 107 16.86 -13.46 -28.92
N GLY A 108 16.95 -14.67 -29.47
CA GLY A 108 18.08 -15.11 -30.26
C GLY A 108 17.90 -16.56 -30.68
N SER A 109 16.87 -16.84 -31.48
CA SER A 109 16.98 -17.74 -32.65
C SER A 109 15.74 -17.66 -33.52
#